data_AF-A0A2V8MNS1-F1
#
_entry.id   AF-A0A2V8MNS1-F1
#
_cell.length_a   1.000
_cell.length_b   1.000
_cell.length_c   1.000
_cell.angle_alpha   90.00
_cell.angle_beta   90.00
_cell.angle_gamma   90.00
#
_symmetry.space_group_name_H-M   'P 1'
#
loop_
_entity.id
_entity.type
_entity.pdbx_description
1 polymer ?
#
loop_
_entity_poly.entity_id
_entity_poly.type
_entity_poly.pdbx_seq_one_letter_code
_entity_poly.pdbx_strand_id
1 'polypeptide(L)'
;MFRLRRTAIIVPLCLLAVMFAVRPASAQMDFSGEWQPIFYEDQPERVAGPEIGDYTGIPINDAARMRADTWMAAVQTLPEWQCRPHSADYIWRGPSQLRITKEINPVTRQINAFHLEWLRSVDNPVWLDGRPHPPEYAEHTWGGFATGKWDGQSLTVTITHLKEGYLRRNGLPRSDKATIVEHWTRHGDYLTVAVIMYDPVYLAEPFVRTTDYRLALNGLVAPYPCNVVEEVTRAKGEVPSWMPGKNPDLHEYADKHQLPFEATRGGPQTMYPEYISKMK
;
A
#
# COMPACT_ATOMS: atom_id res chain seq x y z
N MET A 1 -19.91 71.56 -4.76
CA MET A 1 -20.44 70.27 -4.22
C MET A 1 -19.89 69.18 -5.12
N PHE A 2 -19.00 68.28 -4.73
CA PHE A 2 -19.16 67.22 -3.74
C PHE A 2 -17.81 66.92 -3.07
N ARG A 3 -17.75 66.96 -1.73
CA ARG A 3 -16.62 66.40 -0.96
C ARG A 3 -16.84 64.89 -0.85
N LEU A 4 -16.13 64.08 -1.62
CA LEU A 4 -16.03 62.65 -1.33
C LEU A 4 -15.38 62.50 0.06
N ARG A 5 -16.15 62.01 1.03
CA ARG A 5 -15.64 61.69 2.37
C ARG A 5 -14.57 60.61 2.23
N ARG A 6 -13.34 60.89 2.66
CA ARG A 6 -12.20 59.93 2.66
C ARG A 6 -12.56 58.57 3.30
N THR A 7 -13.51 58.55 4.23
CA THR A 7 -14.05 57.33 4.86
C THR A 7 -14.82 56.40 3.90
N ALA A 8 -15.37 56.89 2.79
CA ALA A 8 -16.15 56.09 1.84
C ALA A 8 -15.28 55.15 0.98
N ILE A 9 -13.98 55.43 0.83
CA ILE A 9 -13.03 54.63 0.02
C ILE A 9 -12.22 53.66 0.90
N ILE A 10 -11.97 54.02 2.17
CA ILE A 10 -11.13 53.22 3.07
C ILE A 10 -11.81 51.90 3.46
N VAL A 11 -13.13 51.93 3.72
CA VAL A 11 -13.89 50.75 4.12
C VAL A 11 -13.90 49.63 3.06
N PRO A 12 -14.21 49.89 1.76
CA PRO A 12 -14.16 48.84 0.75
C PRO A 12 -12.73 48.34 0.46
N LEU A 13 -11.71 49.20 0.57
CA LEU A 13 -10.31 48.82 0.37
C LEU A 13 -9.80 47.91 1.51
N CYS A 14 -10.17 48.21 2.76
CA CYS A 14 -9.89 47.35 3.91
C CYS A 14 -10.64 46.01 3.83
N LEU A 15 -11.90 46.00 3.36
CA LEU A 15 -12.65 44.75 3.14
C LEU A 15 -12.02 43.89 2.04
N LEU A 16 -11.56 44.48 0.94
CA LEU A 16 -10.83 43.76 -0.11
C LEU A 16 -9.51 43.18 0.44
N ALA A 17 -8.74 43.95 1.20
CA ALA A 17 -7.50 43.50 1.82
C ALA A 17 -7.73 42.36 2.83
N VAL A 18 -8.85 42.38 3.58
CA VAL A 18 -9.24 41.28 4.47
C VAL A 18 -9.59 40.03 3.66
N MET A 19 -10.34 40.15 2.55
CA MET A 19 -10.65 39.01 1.68
C MET A 19 -9.40 38.37 1.03
N PHE A 20 -8.41 39.18 0.65
CA PHE A 20 -7.12 38.67 0.16
C PHE A 20 -6.21 38.11 1.28
N ALA A 21 -6.46 38.48 2.54
CA ALA A 21 -5.75 37.95 3.71
C ALA A 21 -6.39 36.69 4.30
N VAL A 22 -7.64 36.35 3.90
CA VAL A 22 -8.24 35.05 4.22
C VAL A 22 -7.49 33.99 3.42
N ARG A 23 -6.43 33.43 4.00
CA ARG A 23 -5.90 32.16 3.53
C ARG A 23 -7.03 31.14 3.66
N PRO A 24 -7.35 30.36 2.60
CA PRO A 24 -8.26 29.24 2.78
C PRO A 24 -7.71 28.41 3.92
N ALA A 25 -8.52 28.19 4.96
CA ALA A 25 -8.22 27.15 5.92
C ALA A 25 -8.23 25.86 5.11
N SER A 26 -7.04 25.31 4.84
CA SER A 26 -6.95 23.97 4.25
C SER A 26 -7.62 23.04 5.26
N ALA A 27 -8.83 22.58 4.95
CA ALA A 27 -9.52 21.54 5.72
C ALA A 27 -8.80 20.22 5.45
N GLN A 28 -7.60 20.09 6.00
CA GLN A 28 -6.80 18.88 5.95
C GLN A 28 -7.59 17.80 6.69
N MET A 29 -7.83 16.70 5.99
CA MET A 29 -8.60 15.59 6.53
C MET A 29 -7.83 14.95 7.69
N ASP A 30 -8.51 14.62 8.78
CA ASP A 30 -7.90 13.82 9.84
C ASP A 30 -8.13 12.33 9.56
N PHE A 31 -7.03 11.60 9.34
CA PHE A 31 -7.05 10.15 9.13
C PHE A 31 -6.86 9.36 10.42
N SER A 32 -6.58 10.01 11.55
CA SER A 32 -6.37 9.31 12.82
C SER A 32 -7.61 8.58 13.30
N GLY A 33 -7.38 7.42 13.89
CA GLY A 33 -8.45 6.54 14.36
C GLY A 33 -8.07 5.06 14.22
N GLU A 34 -9.04 4.24 14.62
CA GLU A 34 -9.01 2.80 14.49
C GLU A 34 -9.92 2.42 13.33
N TRP A 35 -9.45 1.53 12.45
CA TRP A 35 -10.05 1.27 11.16
C TRP A 35 -10.20 -0.24 10.96
N GLN A 36 -11.41 -0.69 10.65
CA GLN A 36 -11.74 -2.08 10.35
C GLN A 36 -11.68 -2.30 8.84
N PRO A 37 -10.98 -3.34 8.34
CA PRO A 37 -10.94 -3.63 6.92
C PRO A 37 -12.32 -4.06 6.42
N ILE A 38 -12.69 -3.57 5.24
CA ILE A 38 -13.86 -4.02 4.49
C ILE A 38 -13.36 -4.94 3.37
N PHE A 39 -14.05 -6.05 3.08
CA PHE A 39 -13.63 -7.02 2.07
C PHE A 39 -14.67 -7.17 0.95
N TYR A 40 -15.15 -6.05 0.42
CA TYR A 40 -16.05 -6.07 -0.75
C TYR A 40 -15.28 -6.22 -2.06
N GLU A 41 -13.99 -5.93 -2.03
CA GLU A 41 -13.02 -6.02 -3.10
C GLU A 41 -12.00 -7.13 -2.81
N ASP A 42 -11.69 -7.93 -3.84
CA ASP A 42 -10.60 -8.92 -3.85
C ASP A 42 -10.58 -9.87 -2.64
N GLN A 43 -11.76 -10.22 -2.10
CA GLN A 43 -11.89 -11.01 -0.87
C GLN A 43 -11.08 -12.32 -0.88
N PRO A 44 -11.05 -13.11 -1.98
CA PRO A 44 -10.25 -14.33 -2.02
C PRO A 44 -8.77 -14.09 -1.73
N GLU A 45 -8.19 -13.01 -2.29
CA GLU A 45 -6.80 -12.64 -2.08
C GLU A 45 -6.54 -12.10 -0.66
N ARG A 46 -7.46 -11.26 -0.16
CA ARG A 46 -7.26 -10.53 1.10
C ARG A 46 -7.44 -11.39 2.35
N VAL A 47 -8.30 -12.41 2.29
CA VAL A 47 -8.63 -13.27 3.43
C VAL A 47 -7.95 -14.62 3.30
N ALA A 48 -8.44 -15.48 2.40
CA ALA A 48 -7.90 -16.84 2.24
C ALA A 48 -6.44 -16.81 1.76
N GLY A 49 -6.13 -15.89 0.86
CA GLY A 49 -4.84 -15.74 0.24
C GLY A 49 -4.88 -16.11 -1.25
N PRO A 50 -3.98 -15.54 -2.05
CA PRO A 50 -3.93 -15.82 -3.49
C PRO A 50 -3.50 -17.26 -3.77
N GLU A 51 -4.07 -17.85 -4.82
CA GLU A 51 -3.75 -19.21 -5.28
C GLU A 51 -2.41 -19.22 -6.03
N ILE A 52 -1.69 -20.36 -5.99
CA ILE A 52 -0.45 -20.52 -6.77
C ILE A 52 -0.81 -20.48 -8.26
N GLY A 53 -0.02 -19.76 -9.05
CA GLY A 53 -0.28 -19.58 -10.47
C GLY A 53 -1.37 -18.56 -10.83
N ASP A 54 -2.02 -17.92 -9.84
CA ASP A 54 -2.94 -16.79 -10.08
C ASP A 54 -2.21 -15.44 -10.10
N TYR A 55 -1.88 -14.98 -11.31
CA TYR A 55 -1.32 -13.65 -11.57
C TYR A 55 -2.29 -12.78 -12.38
N THR A 56 -3.58 -13.13 -12.40
CA THR A 56 -4.61 -12.43 -13.18
C THR A 56 -4.67 -10.94 -12.83
N GLY A 57 -4.72 -10.08 -13.84
CA GLY A 57 -4.87 -8.64 -13.66
C GLY A 57 -3.66 -7.91 -13.07
N ILE A 58 -2.49 -8.57 -12.99
CA ILE A 58 -1.26 -7.95 -12.48
C ILE A 58 -0.27 -7.74 -13.64
N PRO A 59 0.26 -6.52 -13.87
CA PRO A 59 1.15 -6.21 -14.98
C PRO A 59 2.59 -6.71 -14.76
N ILE A 60 2.76 -7.99 -14.43
CA ILE A 60 4.07 -8.58 -14.18
C ILE A 60 4.86 -8.83 -15.48
N ASN A 61 6.18 -8.75 -15.39
CA ASN A 61 7.11 -9.10 -16.46
C ASN A 61 7.64 -10.54 -16.31
N ASP A 62 8.54 -10.97 -17.19
CA ASP A 62 9.12 -12.31 -17.17
C ASP A 62 10.00 -12.59 -15.94
N ALA A 63 10.67 -11.57 -15.40
CA ALA A 63 11.48 -11.72 -14.19
C ALA A 63 10.61 -12.04 -12.97
N ALA A 64 9.45 -11.38 -12.87
CA ALA A 64 8.46 -11.66 -11.82
C ALA A 64 7.84 -13.06 -11.98
N ARG A 65 7.47 -13.44 -13.22
CA ARG A 65 7.00 -14.82 -13.51
C ARG A 65 8.03 -15.86 -13.11
N MET A 66 9.30 -15.67 -13.46
CA MET A 66 10.37 -16.60 -13.11
C MET A 66 10.55 -16.76 -11.59
N ARG A 67 10.45 -15.66 -10.83
CA ARG A 67 10.52 -15.69 -9.35
C ARG A 67 9.32 -16.42 -8.75
N ALA A 68 8.13 -16.17 -9.27
CA ALA A 68 6.90 -16.76 -8.74
C ALA A 68 6.77 -18.25 -9.14
N ASP A 69 7.24 -18.62 -10.33
CA ASP A 69 7.23 -20.02 -10.79
C ASP A 69 8.20 -20.90 -10.02
N THR A 70 9.32 -20.34 -9.57
CA THR A 70 10.31 -21.07 -8.75
C THR A 70 10.01 -21.02 -7.25
N TRP A 71 8.96 -20.30 -6.85
CA TRP A 71 8.56 -20.16 -5.45
C TRP A 71 7.81 -21.37 -4.92
N MET A 72 8.07 -21.73 -3.67
CA MET A 72 7.35 -22.77 -2.92
C MET A 72 6.72 -22.17 -1.66
N ALA A 73 5.45 -22.51 -1.39
CA ALA A 73 4.76 -22.06 -0.18
C ALA A 73 5.49 -22.45 1.12
N ALA A 74 6.18 -23.58 1.09
CA ALA A 74 7.03 -24.08 2.18
C ALA A 74 8.11 -23.07 2.63
N VAL A 75 8.51 -22.09 1.81
CA VAL A 75 9.42 -21.01 2.22
C VAL A 75 8.90 -20.27 3.46
N GLN A 76 7.58 -20.10 3.62
CA GLN A 76 7.02 -19.39 4.78
C GLN A 76 7.23 -20.14 6.11
N THR A 77 7.48 -21.44 6.05
CA THR A 77 7.76 -22.27 7.24
C THR A 77 9.22 -22.19 7.68
N LEU A 78 10.08 -21.49 6.93
CA LEU A 78 11.46 -21.25 7.35
C LEU A 78 11.50 -20.30 8.55
N PRO A 79 12.30 -20.59 9.59
CA PRO A 79 12.45 -19.74 10.77
C PRO A 79 12.72 -18.26 10.44
N GLU A 80 13.51 -17.99 9.40
CA GLU A 80 13.89 -16.65 8.95
C GLU A 80 12.73 -15.87 8.30
N TRP A 81 11.65 -16.56 7.91
CA TRP A 81 10.50 -15.99 7.20
C TRP A 81 9.27 -15.78 8.08
N GLN A 82 9.10 -16.56 9.16
CA GLN A 82 7.89 -16.57 9.99
C GLN A 82 7.56 -15.21 10.62
N CYS A 83 8.58 -14.48 11.08
CA CYS A 83 8.41 -13.21 11.80
C CYS A 83 8.79 -11.98 10.99
N ARG A 84 8.83 -12.10 9.65
CA ARG A 84 9.00 -10.93 8.79
C ARG A 84 7.74 -10.06 8.83
N PRO A 85 7.86 -8.76 9.13
CA PRO A 85 6.76 -7.83 8.98
C PRO A 85 6.26 -7.80 7.53
N HIS A 86 4.95 -7.62 7.37
CA HIS A 86 4.41 -7.18 6.08
C HIS A 86 4.94 -5.79 5.77
N SER A 87 5.36 -5.57 4.52
CA SER A 87 5.81 -4.27 4.08
C SER A 87 4.64 -3.29 3.95
N ALA A 88 4.92 -1.98 4.06
CA ALA A 88 3.92 -0.91 4.04
C ALA A 88 2.97 -0.98 2.83
N ASP A 89 3.49 -1.39 1.67
CA ASP A 89 2.74 -1.51 0.43
C ASP A 89 1.75 -2.69 0.43
N TYR A 90 2.15 -3.83 1.02
CA TYR A 90 1.31 -5.02 1.06
C TYR A 90 0.27 -4.96 2.19
N ILE A 91 0.63 -4.41 3.36
CA ILE A 91 -0.17 -4.57 4.58
C ILE A 91 -1.58 -3.99 4.48
N TRP A 92 -1.79 -2.96 3.65
CA TRP A 92 -3.14 -2.45 3.33
C TRP A 92 -4.12 -3.56 2.96
N ARG A 93 -3.64 -4.57 2.22
CA ARG A 93 -4.43 -5.71 1.72
C ARG A 93 -4.65 -6.81 2.76
N GLY A 94 -3.95 -6.76 3.90
CA GLY A 94 -4.08 -7.73 4.97
C GLY A 94 -5.46 -7.71 5.65
N PRO A 95 -5.82 -8.77 6.39
CA PRO A 95 -7.13 -8.88 7.03
C PRO A 95 -7.23 -8.18 8.40
N SER A 96 -6.16 -7.51 8.85
CA SER A 96 -6.07 -6.91 10.19
C SER A 96 -6.62 -5.49 10.24
N GLN A 97 -7.04 -5.08 11.45
CA GLN A 97 -7.34 -3.69 11.78
C GLN A 97 -6.12 -2.79 11.57
N LEU A 98 -6.40 -1.53 11.27
CA LEU A 98 -5.43 -0.45 11.14
C LEU A 98 -5.62 0.57 12.26
N ARG A 99 -4.55 0.96 12.92
CA ARG A 99 -4.48 2.14 13.75
C ARG A 99 -3.70 3.23 13.03
N ILE A 100 -4.25 4.44 13.00
CA ILE A 100 -3.53 5.65 12.58
C ILE A 100 -3.44 6.60 13.77
N THR A 101 -2.23 6.92 14.22
CA THR A 101 -1.99 7.95 15.24
C THR A 101 -1.29 9.18 14.64
N LYS A 102 -1.39 10.32 15.33
CA LYS A 102 -0.77 11.58 14.90
C LYS A 102 0.46 11.88 15.74
N GLU A 103 1.56 12.19 15.08
CA GLU A 103 2.63 12.97 15.70
C GLU A 103 2.29 14.45 15.58
N ILE A 104 2.17 15.17 16.70
CA ILE A 104 1.79 16.58 16.74
C ILE A 104 2.95 17.40 17.30
N ASN A 105 3.34 18.45 16.59
CA ASN A 105 4.30 19.43 17.10
C ASN A 105 3.74 20.10 18.37
N PRO A 106 4.43 20.04 19.52
CA PRO A 106 3.90 20.55 20.79
C PRO A 106 3.74 22.08 20.81
N VAL A 107 4.47 22.80 19.96
CA VAL A 107 4.45 24.26 19.88
C VAL A 107 3.46 24.74 18.82
N THR A 108 3.63 24.28 17.57
CA THR A 108 2.81 24.77 16.44
C THR A 108 1.45 24.09 16.33
N ARG A 109 1.27 22.95 17.02
CA ARG A 109 0.08 22.09 16.94
C ARG A 109 -0.22 21.54 15.54
N GLN A 110 0.75 21.62 14.64
CA GLN A 110 0.68 21.00 13.32
C GLN A 110 0.95 19.49 13.43
N ILE A 111 0.36 18.72 12.52
CA ILE A 111 0.64 17.29 12.39
C ILE A 111 1.97 17.15 11.66
N ASN A 112 2.96 16.54 12.32
CA ASN A 112 4.26 16.22 11.72
C ASN A 112 4.21 14.90 10.96
N ALA A 113 3.41 13.94 11.43
CA ALA A 113 3.32 12.61 10.84
C ALA A 113 2.01 11.90 11.15
N PHE A 114 1.65 10.93 10.30
CA PHE A 114 0.73 9.86 10.64
C PHE A 114 1.52 8.57 10.84
N HIS A 115 1.29 7.85 11.94
CA HIS A 115 1.90 6.54 12.22
C HIS A 115 0.86 5.45 12.02
N LEU A 116 1.17 4.47 11.17
CA LEU A 116 0.25 3.41 10.75
C LEU A 116 0.72 2.06 11.26
N GLU A 117 -0.18 1.38 11.97
CA GLU A 117 0.10 0.11 12.63
C GLU A 117 -0.99 -0.92 12.33
N TRP A 118 -0.58 -2.14 12.00
CA TRP A 118 -1.42 -3.33 11.84
C TRP A 118 -0.85 -4.48 12.67
N LEU A 119 -1.61 -5.58 12.79
CA LEU A 119 -1.23 -6.77 13.57
C LEU A 119 0.17 -7.30 13.21
N ARG A 120 0.56 -7.36 11.94
CA ARG A 120 1.83 -7.95 11.48
C ARG A 120 2.73 -6.96 10.73
N SER A 121 2.66 -5.68 11.07
CA SER A 121 3.52 -4.64 10.49
C SER A 121 4.45 -4.05 11.53
N VAL A 122 5.47 -3.33 11.05
CA VAL A 122 6.16 -2.32 11.85
C VAL A 122 5.31 -1.05 11.92
N ASP A 123 5.76 -0.04 12.67
CA ASP A 123 5.29 1.32 12.51
C ASP A 123 5.67 1.84 11.11
N ASN A 124 4.71 2.44 10.41
CA ASN A 124 4.89 3.01 9.07
C ASN A 124 4.59 4.51 9.13
N PRO A 125 5.58 5.35 9.43
CA PRO A 125 5.37 6.79 9.55
C PRO A 125 5.29 7.47 8.18
N VAL A 126 4.26 8.28 7.98
CA VAL A 126 4.08 9.19 6.84
C VAL A 126 4.38 10.61 7.29
N TRP A 127 5.52 11.13 6.86
CA TRP A 127 6.03 12.43 7.28
C TRP A 127 5.41 13.60 6.49
N LEU A 128 4.97 14.64 7.19
CA LEU A 128 4.34 15.86 6.67
C LEU A 128 5.16 17.13 6.97
N ASP A 129 6.25 16.99 7.72
CA ASP A 129 7.08 18.08 8.23
C ASP A 129 8.09 18.64 7.22
N GLY A 130 8.07 18.13 5.98
CA GLY A 130 8.95 18.59 4.91
C GLY A 130 10.42 18.20 5.09
N ARG A 131 10.70 17.16 5.90
CA ARG A 131 12.05 16.64 6.07
C ARG A 131 12.70 16.21 4.74
N PRO A 132 14.04 16.29 4.63
CA PRO A 132 14.75 15.86 3.43
C PRO A 132 14.48 14.39 3.11
N HIS A 133 14.36 14.10 1.81
CA HIS A 133 14.33 12.72 1.33
C HIS A 133 15.72 12.08 1.49
N PRO A 134 15.81 10.84 2.00
CA PRO A 134 17.10 10.18 2.21
C PRO A 134 17.80 9.86 0.89
N PRO A 135 19.15 9.81 0.87
CA PRO A 135 19.90 9.45 -0.33
C PRO A 135 19.66 7.96 -0.69
N GLU A 136 19.85 7.61 -1.97
CA GLU A 136 19.57 6.27 -2.51
C GLU A 136 20.21 5.10 -1.75
N TYR A 137 21.38 5.30 -1.13
CA TYR A 137 22.09 4.27 -0.38
C TYR A 137 21.65 4.17 1.10
N ALA A 138 20.65 4.95 1.52
CA ALA A 138 20.13 4.87 2.88
C ALA A 138 19.50 3.50 3.14
N GLU A 139 19.34 3.16 4.42
CA GLU A 139 18.80 1.86 4.81
C GLU A 139 17.37 1.66 4.28
N HIS A 140 17.13 0.49 3.69
CA HIS A 140 15.78 0.06 3.33
C HIS A 140 15.12 -0.67 4.51
N THR A 141 13.88 -0.32 4.83
CA THR A 141 13.11 -0.92 5.95
C THR A 141 11.82 -1.58 5.45
N TRP A 142 11.09 -2.28 6.32
CA TRP A 142 9.78 -2.84 5.96
C TRP A 142 8.71 -1.75 5.75
N GLY A 143 8.80 -0.65 6.49
CA GLY A 143 7.90 0.51 6.36
C GLY A 143 8.33 1.52 5.30
N GLY A 144 9.58 1.43 4.84
CA GLY A 144 10.16 2.37 3.90
C GLY A 144 10.34 3.77 4.48
N PHE A 145 10.50 4.74 3.59
CA PHE A 145 10.46 6.16 3.89
C PHE A 145 9.29 6.80 3.16
N ALA A 146 8.28 7.23 3.91
CA ALA A 146 7.05 7.80 3.36
C ALA A 146 6.94 9.30 3.64
N THR A 147 6.57 10.08 2.62
CA THR A 147 6.27 11.51 2.74
C THR A 147 4.90 11.82 2.17
N GLY A 148 4.13 12.64 2.88
CA GLY A 148 2.78 13.02 2.49
C GLY A 148 2.70 14.46 1.99
N LYS A 149 1.91 14.66 0.94
CA LYS A 149 1.55 15.97 0.40
C LYS A 149 0.04 16.07 0.26
N TRP A 150 -0.54 17.13 0.80
CA TRP A 150 -1.96 17.41 0.65
C TRP A 150 -2.32 17.78 -0.79
N ASP A 151 -3.35 17.13 -1.32
CA ASP A 151 -4.02 17.47 -2.56
C ASP A 151 -5.53 17.67 -2.28
N GLY A 152 -5.90 18.94 -2.04
CA GLY A 152 -7.22 19.27 -1.51
C GLY A 152 -7.47 18.62 -0.14
N GLN A 153 -8.47 17.73 -0.08
CA GLN A 153 -8.82 16.96 1.14
C GLN A 153 -8.15 15.58 1.18
N SER A 154 -7.49 15.17 0.10
CA SER A 154 -6.79 13.89 0.02
C SER A 154 -5.31 14.05 0.39
N LEU A 155 -4.71 12.99 0.89
CA LEU A 155 -3.27 12.93 1.14
C LEU A 155 -2.62 12.04 0.09
N THR A 156 -1.69 12.61 -0.68
CA THR A 156 -0.83 11.82 -1.57
C THR A 156 0.44 11.46 -0.83
N VAL A 157 0.71 10.17 -0.66
CA VAL A 157 1.88 9.64 0.02
C VAL A 157 2.83 9.04 -1.00
N THR A 158 4.12 9.33 -0.91
CA THR A 158 5.16 8.66 -1.70
C THR A 158 6.07 7.88 -0.79
N ILE A 159 6.26 6.59 -1.08
CA ILE A 159 7.07 5.66 -0.29
C ILE A 159 8.21 5.11 -1.16
N THR A 160 9.44 5.18 -0.64
CA THR A 160 10.63 4.53 -1.21
C THR A 160 11.44 3.83 -0.11
N HIS A 161 12.66 3.36 -0.40
CA HIS A 161 13.55 2.69 0.57
C HIS A 161 12.89 1.48 1.26
N LEU A 162 12.09 0.72 0.51
CA LEU A 162 11.43 -0.49 1.00
C LEU A 162 12.37 -1.69 0.83
N LYS A 163 12.44 -2.58 1.82
CA LYS A 163 13.04 -3.91 1.64
C LYS A 163 12.24 -4.71 0.63
N GLU A 164 12.88 -5.61 -0.11
CA GLU A 164 12.18 -6.54 -1.02
C GLU A 164 11.01 -7.23 -0.30
N GLY A 165 9.84 -7.13 -0.91
CA GLY A 165 8.58 -7.64 -0.41
C GLY A 165 7.89 -8.52 -1.43
N TYR A 166 6.58 -8.58 -1.37
CA TYR A 166 5.76 -9.34 -2.31
C TYR A 166 4.49 -8.58 -2.65
N LEU A 167 4.07 -8.69 -3.91
CA LEU A 167 2.78 -8.21 -4.38
C LEU A 167 1.65 -9.08 -3.84
N ARG A 168 1.89 -10.40 -3.80
CA ARG A 168 0.96 -11.45 -3.39
C ARG A 168 1.71 -12.56 -2.66
N ARG A 169 1.03 -13.22 -1.71
CA ARG A 169 1.56 -14.35 -0.93
C ARG A 169 1.64 -15.68 -1.72
N ASN A 170 1.69 -15.63 -3.04
CA ASN A 170 1.79 -16.78 -3.95
C ASN A 170 3.09 -16.79 -4.78
N GLY A 171 4.10 -16.05 -4.31
CA GLY A 171 5.42 -15.97 -4.94
C GLY A 171 5.67 -14.74 -5.80
N LEU A 172 4.66 -13.90 -6.09
CA LEU A 172 4.89 -12.65 -6.83
C LEU A 172 5.70 -11.64 -5.99
N PRO A 173 6.93 -11.31 -6.41
CA PRO A 173 7.82 -10.45 -5.64
C PRO A 173 7.53 -8.97 -5.88
N ARG A 174 8.10 -8.13 -5.01
CA ARG A 174 8.19 -6.69 -5.16
C ARG A 174 9.60 -6.25 -4.81
N SER A 175 10.30 -5.58 -5.72
CA SER A 175 11.72 -5.27 -5.57
C SER A 175 11.97 -4.17 -4.53
N ASP A 176 13.21 -4.06 -4.08
CA ASP A 176 13.64 -2.95 -3.23
C ASP A 176 13.73 -1.60 -3.99
N LYS A 177 13.65 -1.63 -5.33
CA LYS A 177 13.64 -0.45 -6.22
C LYS A 177 12.24 0.10 -6.50
N ALA A 178 11.21 -0.50 -5.90
CA ALA A 178 9.84 -0.06 -6.10
C ALA A 178 9.59 1.33 -5.47
N THR A 179 8.79 2.13 -6.17
CA THR A 179 8.22 3.38 -5.66
C THR A 179 6.72 3.23 -5.55
N ILE A 180 6.17 3.58 -4.38
CA ILE A 180 4.75 3.49 -4.10
C ILE A 180 4.18 4.90 -4.01
N VAL A 181 3.07 5.13 -4.69
CA VAL A 181 2.27 6.35 -4.55
C VAL A 181 0.90 5.95 -4.03
N GLU A 182 0.51 6.49 -2.88
CA GLU A 182 -0.79 6.24 -2.29
C GLU A 182 -1.62 7.53 -2.31
N HIS A 183 -2.93 7.40 -2.52
CA HIS A 183 -3.88 8.50 -2.39
C HIS A 183 -4.92 8.12 -1.35
N TRP A 184 -4.91 8.82 -0.22
CA TRP A 184 -5.82 8.60 0.89
C TRP A 184 -6.97 9.59 0.81
N THR A 185 -8.18 9.05 0.80
CA THR A 185 -9.39 9.87 0.80
C THR A 185 -10.35 9.32 1.85
N ARG A 186 -10.98 10.22 2.61
CA ARG A 186 -11.96 9.85 3.63
C ARG A 186 -13.31 10.45 3.31
N HIS A 187 -14.36 9.63 3.34
CA HIS A 187 -15.75 10.02 3.18
C HIS A 187 -16.56 9.56 4.39
N GLY A 188 -16.76 10.45 5.36
CA GLY A 188 -17.42 10.13 6.63
C GLY A 188 -16.64 9.06 7.39
N ASP A 189 -17.24 7.88 7.54
CA ASP A 189 -16.64 6.74 8.26
C ASP A 189 -15.87 5.79 7.34
N TYR A 190 -15.69 6.11 6.05
CA TYR A 190 -14.95 5.29 5.10
C TYR A 190 -13.61 5.94 4.74
N LEU A 191 -12.55 5.15 4.81
CA LEU A 191 -11.22 5.48 4.31
C LEU A 191 -10.95 4.61 3.08
N THR A 192 -10.69 5.26 1.96
CA THR A 192 -10.26 4.62 0.72
C THR A 192 -8.81 4.99 0.45
N VAL A 193 -7.98 3.97 0.24
CA VAL A 193 -6.57 4.13 -0.11
C VAL A 193 -6.35 3.54 -1.50
N ALA A 194 -6.02 4.39 -2.47
CA ALA A 194 -5.56 3.95 -3.77
C ALA A 194 -4.04 3.85 -3.76
N VAL A 195 -3.49 2.67 -4.03
CA VAL A 195 -2.06 2.39 -4.09
C VAL A 195 -1.67 2.19 -5.56
N ILE A 196 -0.68 2.94 -6.01
CA ILE A 196 -0.06 2.82 -7.33
C ILE A 196 1.39 2.42 -7.10
N MET A 197 1.77 1.25 -7.63
CA MET A 197 3.11 0.72 -7.50
C MET A 197 3.84 0.77 -8.83
N TYR A 198 5.05 1.34 -8.78
CA TYR A 198 6.02 1.35 -9.85
C TYR A 198 7.19 0.46 -9.45
N ASP A 199 7.45 -0.61 -10.19
CA ASP A 199 8.58 -1.50 -9.92
C ASP A 199 9.31 -1.83 -11.23
N PRO A 200 10.48 -1.22 -11.48
CA PRO A 200 11.20 -1.40 -12.74
C PRO A 200 11.79 -2.82 -12.90
N VAL A 201 11.83 -3.63 -11.84
CA VAL A 201 12.41 -4.97 -11.89
C VAL A 201 11.35 -6.01 -12.23
N TYR A 202 10.15 -5.90 -11.68
CA TYR A 202 9.13 -6.96 -11.72
C TYR A 202 7.82 -6.58 -12.41
N LEU A 203 7.55 -5.28 -12.60
CA LEU A 203 6.35 -4.82 -13.28
C LEU A 203 6.69 -4.27 -14.67
N ALA A 204 5.80 -4.53 -15.63
CA ALA A 204 5.85 -4.00 -16.98
C ALA A 204 5.03 -2.70 -17.12
N GLU A 205 4.01 -2.52 -16.29
CA GLU A 205 3.19 -1.30 -16.18
C GLU A 205 2.89 -1.02 -14.69
N PRO A 206 2.52 0.21 -14.31
CA PRO A 206 2.16 0.51 -12.92
C PRO A 206 0.99 -0.34 -12.46
N PHE A 207 1.09 -0.88 -11.24
CA PHE A 207 0.03 -1.70 -10.66
C PHE A 207 -0.83 -0.86 -9.71
N VAL A 208 -2.14 -0.80 -9.97
CA VAL A 208 -3.08 0.04 -9.22
C VAL A 208 -4.07 -0.80 -8.46
N ARG A 209 -4.29 -0.48 -7.19
CA ARG A 209 -5.27 -1.12 -6.32
C ARG A 209 -5.94 -0.12 -5.40
N THR A 210 -7.18 -0.37 -5.06
CA THR A 210 -7.90 0.34 -4.00
C THR A 210 -8.12 -0.58 -2.82
N THR A 211 -8.20 -0.01 -1.62
CA THR A 211 -8.56 -0.73 -0.40
C THR A 211 -9.40 0.16 0.49
N ASP A 212 -10.48 -0.40 1.01
CA ASP A 212 -11.42 0.31 1.87
C ASP A 212 -11.36 -0.18 3.32
N TYR A 213 -11.49 0.79 4.22
CA TYR A 213 -11.62 0.62 5.66
C TYR A 213 -12.82 1.40 6.18
N ARG A 214 -13.42 0.90 7.26
CA ARG A 214 -14.47 1.58 8.02
C ARG A 214 -13.94 2.01 9.38
N LEU A 215 -14.24 3.23 9.79
CA LEU A 215 -13.93 3.74 11.13
C LEU A 215 -14.58 2.83 12.20
N ALA A 216 -13.79 2.43 13.18
CA ALA A 216 -14.19 1.56 14.27
C ALA A 216 -13.85 2.23 15.60
N LEU A 217 -14.80 2.96 16.20
CA LEU A 217 -14.56 3.77 17.41
C LEU A 217 -14.06 2.96 18.62
N ASN A 218 -14.37 1.67 18.67
CA ASN A 218 -13.93 0.73 19.71
C ASN A 218 -12.94 -0.31 19.15
N GLY A 219 -12.35 -0.04 17.98
CA GLY A 219 -11.36 -0.90 17.35
C GLY A 219 -10.07 -0.94 18.18
N LEU A 220 -9.35 -2.05 18.07
CA LEU A 220 -8.04 -2.21 18.69
C LEU A 220 -7.18 -3.07 17.77
N VAL A 221 -6.00 -2.57 17.44
CA VAL A 221 -4.93 -3.41 16.91
C VAL A 221 -4.28 -4.17 18.07
N ALA A 222 -4.52 -5.48 18.11
CA ALA A 222 -3.95 -6.36 19.13
C ALA A 222 -2.41 -6.46 18.97
N PRO A 223 -1.66 -6.71 20.07
CA PRO A 223 -0.24 -7.02 19.95
C PRO A 223 -0.05 -8.35 19.22
N TYR A 224 1.03 -8.45 18.45
CA TYR A 224 1.42 -9.67 17.76
C TYR A 224 2.85 -10.07 18.15
N PRO A 225 3.04 -10.72 19.32
CA PRO A 225 4.32 -11.30 19.67
C PRO A 225 4.59 -12.47 18.73
N CYS A 226 5.38 -12.23 17.68
CA CYS A 226 5.77 -13.28 16.76
C CYS A 226 6.85 -14.15 17.40
N ASN A 227 6.59 -15.46 17.46
CA ASN A 227 7.57 -16.45 17.89
C ASN A 227 8.00 -17.27 16.69
N VAL A 228 9.30 -17.51 16.59
CA VAL A 228 9.88 -18.40 15.59
C VAL A 228 9.85 -19.82 16.14
N VAL A 229 9.26 -20.75 15.38
CA VAL A 229 9.13 -22.17 15.74
C VAL A 229 9.48 -23.06 14.55
N GLU A 230 9.86 -24.30 14.82
CA GLU A 230 10.03 -25.29 13.74
C GLU A 230 8.65 -25.84 13.35
N GLU A 231 8.08 -25.36 12.25
CA GLU A 231 6.78 -25.84 11.73
C GLU A 231 6.93 -27.13 10.92
N VAL A 232 8.05 -27.28 10.22
CA VAL A 232 8.34 -28.43 9.36
C VAL A 232 9.82 -28.78 9.48
N THR A 233 10.11 -30.01 9.87
CA THR A 233 11.48 -30.53 9.96
C THR A 233 12.10 -30.72 8.58
N ARG A 234 13.33 -30.21 8.40
CA ARG A 234 14.09 -30.24 7.13
C ARG A 234 15.56 -30.53 7.35
N ALA A 235 16.25 -30.91 6.28
CA ALA A 235 17.70 -31.00 6.31
C ALA A 235 18.32 -29.61 6.46
N LYS A 236 19.43 -29.52 7.19
CA LYS A 236 20.16 -28.26 7.36
C LYS A 236 20.58 -27.69 6.00
N GLY A 237 20.25 -26.42 5.76
CA GLY A 237 20.59 -25.71 4.52
C GLY A 237 19.61 -25.91 3.37
N GLU A 238 18.54 -26.70 3.57
CA GLU A 238 17.47 -26.85 2.59
C GLU A 238 16.62 -25.56 2.54
N VAL A 239 16.57 -24.94 1.36
CA VAL A 239 15.70 -23.79 1.08
C VAL A 239 14.64 -24.23 0.07
N PRO A 240 13.34 -24.31 0.46
CA PRO A 240 12.29 -24.76 -0.44
C PRO A 240 12.22 -23.88 -1.68
N SER A 241 12.34 -24.50 -2.86
CA SER A 241 12.19 -23.85 -4.16
C SER A 241 11.95 -24.89 -5.25
N TRP A 242 11.31 -24.47 -6.33
CA TRP A 242 11.21 -25.26 -7.54
C TRP A 242 12.33 -24.89 -8.51
N MET A 243 12.85 -25.89 -9.22
CA MET A 243 13.71 -25.62 -10.38
C MET A 243 12.87 -24.98 -11.50
N PRO A 244 13.46 -24.13 -12.36
CA PRO A 244 12.75 -23.54 -13.49
C PRO A 244 11.98 -24.57 -14.32
N GLY A 245 10.68 -24.34 -14.52
CA GLY A 245 9.79 -25.24 -15.27
C GLY A 245 9.42 -26.55 -14.55
N LYS A 246 9.70 -26.68 -13.24
CA LYS A 246 9.40 -27.88 -12.45
C LYS A 246 8.30 -27.70 -11.40
N ASN A 247 7.70 -26.53 -11.30
CA ASN A 247 6.60 -26.28 -10.38
C ASN A 247 5.32 -26.96 -10.90
N PRO A 248 4.81 -28.01 -10.23
CA PRO A 248 3.64 -28.75 -10.68
C PRO A 248 2.32 -28.01 -10.43
N ASP A 249 2.32 -26.99 -9.57
CA ASP A 249 1.10 -26.37 -9.04
C ASP A 249 0.62 -25.19 -9.91
N LEU A 250 1.40 -24.79 -10.93
CA LEU A 250 1.09 -23.59 -11.73
C LEU A 250 -0.23 -23.68 -12.49
N HIS A 251 -0.65 -24.88 -12.89
CA HIS A 251 -1.88 -25.10 -13.64
C HIS A 251 -3.13 -25.21 -12.75
N GLU A 252 -2.97 -25.40 -11.43
CA GLU A 252 -4.07 -25.72 -10.53
C GLU A 252 -5.17 -24.65 -10.58
N TYR A 253 -4.78 -23.37 -10.53
CA TYR A 253 -5.72 -22.26 -10.61
C TYR A 253 -6.47 -22.22 -11.94
N ALA A 254 -5.76 -22.38 -13.07
CA ALA A 254 -6.37 -22.36 -14.40
C ALA A 254 -7.38 -23.51 -14.57
N ASP A 255 -6.99 -24.73 -14.19
CA ASP A 255 -7.81 -25.92 -14.33
C ASP A 255 -9.06 -25.86 -13.42
N LYS A 256 -8.89 -25.40 -12.18
CA LYS A 256 -9.97 -25.26 -11.20
C LYS A 256 -11.03 -24.26 -11.62
N HIS A 257 -10.62 -23.13 -12.21
CA HIS A 257 -11.53 -22.07 -12.63
C HIS A 257 -11.90 -22.14 -14.12
N GLN A 258 -11.46 -23.19 -14.83
CA GLN A 258 -11.74 -23.40 -16.25
C GLN A 258 -11.28 -22.20 -17.12
N LEU A 259 -10.11 -21.66 -16.80
CA LEU A 259 -9.50 -20.54 -17.51
C LEU A 259 -8.39 -21.03 -18.44
N PRO A 260 -8.17 -20.38 -19.59
CA PRO A 260 -6.97 -20.61 -20.38
C PRO A 260 -5.73 -20.33 -19.54
N PHE A 261 -4.77 -21.27 -19.48
CA PHE A 261 -3.58 -21.14 -18.64
C PHE A 261 -2.85 -19.81 -18.86
N GLU A 262 -2.66 -19.38 -20.11
CA GLU A 262 -2.00 -18.12 -20.45
C GLU A 262 -2.69 -16.88 -19.83
N ALA A 263 -4.01 -16.93 -19.61
CA ALA A 263 -4.76 -15.84 -18.99
C ALA A 263 -4.40 -15.64 -17.50
N THR A 264 -3.92 -16.70 -16.83
CA THR A 264 -3.56 -16.66 -15.41
C THR A 264 -2.13 -16.19 -15.17
N ARG A 265 -1.33 -16.03 -16.23
CA ARG A 265 0.11 -15.71 -16.18
C ARG A 265 0.42 -14.22 -16.07
N GLY A 266 -0.62 -13.41 -15.88
CA GLY A 266 -0.53 -11.97 -15.73
C GLY A 266 0.06 -11.27 -16.95
N GLY A 267 0.60 -10.08 -16.72
CA GLY A 267 1.12 -9.19 -17.74
C GLY A 267 0.14 -8.08 -18.11
N PRO A 268 0.62 -6.98 -18.72
CA PRO A 268 -0.17 -5.76 -18.88
C PRO A 268 -1.51 -5.97 -19.57
N GLN A 269 -1.55 -6.81 -20.60
CA GLN A 269 -2.79 -7.06 -21.34
C GLN A 269 -3.91 -7.62 -20.48
N THR A 270 -3.57 -8.38 -19.42
CA THR A 270 -4.55 -9.00 -18.52
C THR A 270 -5.22 -8.02 -17.56
N MET A 271 -4.72 -6.77 -17.45
CA MET A 271 -5.35 -5.71 -16.65
C MET A 271 -6.61 -5.15 -17.29
N TYR A 272 -6.72 -5.27 -18.62
CA TYR A 272 -7.73 -4.56 -19.39
C TYR A 272 -8.93 -5.48 -19.68
N PRO A 273 -10.19 -5.00 -19.52
CA PRO A 273 -11.39 -5.81 -19.75
C PRO A 273 -11.44 -6.47 -21.14
N GLU A 274 -10.84 -5.84 -22.15
CA GLU A 274 -10.75 -6.30 -23.53
C GLU A 274 -10.04 -7.66 -23.64
N TYR A 275 -9.21 -8.04 -22.67
CA TYR A 275 -8.53 -9.33 -22.65
C TYR A 275 -9.51 -10.50 -22.60
N ILE A 276 -10.72 -10.31 -22.06
CA ILE A 276 -11.77 -11.32 -22.04
C ILE A 276 -12.05 -11.84 -23.46
N SER A 277 -11.99 -10.98 -24.49
CA SER A 277 -12.20 -11.38 -25.89
C SER A 277 -11.12 -12.33 -26.44
N LYS A 278 -9.96 -12.43 -25.78
CA LYS A 278 -8.84 -13.31 -26.14
C LYS A 278 -8.86 -14.64 -25.38
N MET A 279 -9.65 -14.73 -24.30
CA MET A 279 -9.87 -15.97 -23.57
C MET A 279 -10.80 -16.85 -24.42
N LYS A 280 -10.24 -17.89 -25.04
CA LYS A 280 -10.98 -18.86 -25.85
C LYS A 280 -11.23 -20.12 -25.06
#